data_AF-A0A947HI56-F1
#
_entry.id   AF-A0A947HI56-F1
#
_cell.length_a   1.000
_cell.length_b   1.000
_cell.length_c   1.000
_cell.angle_alpha   90.00
_cell.angle_beta   90.00
_cell.angle_gamma   90.00
#
_symmetry.space_group_name_H-M   'P 1'
#
loop_
_entity.id
_entity.type
_entity.pdbx_description
1 polymer ?
#
loop_
_entity_poly.entity_id
_entity_poly.type
_entity_poly.pdbx_seq_one_letter_code
_entity_poly.pdbx_strand_id
1 'polypeptide(L)'
;MRTLNSLADGIWEVEDRLPMPLGIRFPIRMTVLRTGPSSLALISPIRLDDDLVAALEAVGRVESIVAPNLLHHLYAGAAAARFPNARVYAPEGLRAKQPTLAYTPLSPGPLTPDIEVFRVDGAPEVDEHLFLHRPSRTLVATDLVFNVRSGVNWVTRLVFRWVSGTWGHLRVSRLWRRFAKDPAAVRRSLKAVLEADFDRLVVAHGETVPSDARRALRAGLGFLLEG
;
A
#
# COMPACT_ATOMS: atom_id res chain seq x y z
N MET A 1 0.01 -12.48 -18.43
CA MET A 1 1.27 -12.43 -17.67
C MET A 1 1.25 -11.18 -16.83
N ARG A 2 1.63 -11.24 -15.54
CA ARG A 2 1.82 -10.05 -14.72
C ARG A 2 3.16 -9.44 -15.08
N THR A 3 3.21 -8.15 -15.36
CA THR A 3 4.45 -7.48 -15.81
C THR A 3 4.93 -6.54 -14.71
N LEU A 4 6.22 -6.63 -14.40
CA LEU A 4 6.91 -5.69 -13.50
C LEU A 4 7.20 -4.40 -14.27
N ASN A 5 6.45 -3.35 -13.97
CA ASN A 5 6.56 -2.07 -14.68
C ASN A 5 7.39 -1.07 -13.85
N SER A 6 8.39 -0.43 -14.44
CA SER A 6 9.14 0.63 -13.76
C SER A 6 8.32 1.92 -13.71
N LEU A 7 8.21 2.52 -12.51
CA LEU A 7 7.56 3.82 -12.29
C LEU A 7 8.57 4.97 -12.22
N ALA A 8 9.76 4.68 -11.70
CA ALA A 8 10.90 5.56 -11.55
C ALA A 8 12.13 4.71 -11.23
N ASP A 9 13.30 5.33 -11.13
CA ASP A 9 14.48 4.62 -10.65
C ASP A 9 14.26 4.04 -9.25
N GLY A 10 14.58 2.75 -9.09
CA GLY A 10 14.36 2.01 -7.86
C GLY A 10 12.89 1.76 -7.48
N ILE A 11 11.93 1.99 -8.39
CA ILE A 11 10.51 1.75 -8.13
C ILE A 11 9.87 0.98 -9.26
N TRP A 12 9.18 -0.10 -8.90
CA TRP A 12 8.35 -0.85 -9.83
C TRP A 12 6.96 -1.10 -9.23
N GLU A 13 6.02 -1.41 -10.11
CA GLU A 13 4.68 -1.83 -9.75
C GLU A 13 4.29 -3.11 -10.48
N VAL A 14 3.36 -3.82 -9.87
CA VAL A 14 2.61 -4.88 -10.53
C VAL A 14 1.15 -4.73 -10.15
N GLU A 15 0.28 -4.61 -11.15
CA GLU A 15 -1.16 -4.53 -10.96
C GLU A 15 -1.83 -5.89 -11.15
N ASP A 16 -2.89 -6.13 -10.38
CA ASP A 16 -3.75 -7.29 -10.51
C ASP A 16 -5.19 -6.94 -10.15
N ARG A 17 -6.11 -7.90 -10.31
CA ARG A 17 -7.50 -7.79 -9.88
C ARG A 17 -7.84 -8.89 -8.91
N LEU A 18 -8.16 -8.51 -7.67
CA LEU A 18 -8.67 -9.42 -6.67
C LEU A 18 -10.15 -9.74 -6.93
N PRO A 19 -10.52 -11.01 -7.19
CA PRO A 19 -11.92 -11.41 -7.24
C PRO A 19 -12.53 -11.27 -5.84
N MET A 20 -13.64 -10.56 -5.76
CA MET A 20 -14.42 -10.35 -4.54
C MET A 20 -15.87 -10.82 -4.79
N PRO A 21 -16.67 -11.04 -3.72
CA PRO A 21 -18.08 -11.43 -3.87
C PRO A 21 -18.87 -10.49 -4.80
N LEU A 22 -19.99 -10.98 -5.33
CA LEU A 22 -20.89 -10.24 -6.24
C LEU A 22 -20.23 -9.82 -7.57
N GLY A 23 -19.16 -10.51 -7.99
CA GLY A 23 -18.48 -10.24 -9.25
C GLY A 23 -17.61 -8.97 -9.24
N ILE A 24 -17.31 -8.44 -8.05
CA ILE A 24 -16.37 -7.33 -7.89
C ILE A 24 -14.96 -7.82 -8.26
N ARG A 25 -14.24 -6.99 -9.02
CA ARG A 25 -12.84 -7.22 -9.39
C ARG A 25 -12.03 -6.03 -8.91
N PHE A 26 -11.58 -6.12 -7.67
CA PHE A 26 -10.94 -5.00 -6.99
C PHE A 26 -9.52 -4.81 -7.53
N PRO A 27 -9.16 -3.62 -8.07
CA PRO A 27 -7.80 -3.38 -8.51
C PRO A 27 -6.88 -3.44 -7.29
N ILE A 28 -5.78 -4.17 -7.38
CA ILE A 28 -4.74 -4.21 -6.35
C ILE A 28 -3.39 -3.98 -7.00
N ARG A 29 -2.44 -3.43 -6.24
CA ARG A 29 -1.07 -3.19 -6.69
C ARG A 29 -0.10 -3.69 -5.62
N MET A 30 0.93 -4.42 -6.08
CA MET A 30 2.17 -4.58 -5.34
C MET A 30 3.13 -3.47 -5.78
N THR A 31 3.73 -2.78 -4.82
CA THR A 31 4.80 -1.81 -5.08
C THR A 31 6.12 -2.44 -4.68
N VAL A 32 7.12 -2.35 -5.56
CA VAL A 32 8.47 -2.86 -5.33
C VAL A 32 9.39 -1.67 -5.19
N LEU A 33 10.08 -1.60 -4.05
CA LEU A 33 11.01 -0.53 -3.73
C LEU A 33 12.41 -1.11 -3.66
N ARG A 34 13.38 -0.50 -4.37
CA ARG A 34 14.79 -0.81 -4.16
C ARG A 34 15.20 -0.36 -2.76
N THR A 35 16.01 -1.16 -2.10
CA THR A 35 16.64 -0.85 -0.82
C THR A 35 18.12 -1.19 -0.94
N GLY A 36 19.01 -0.30 -0.53
CA GLY A 36 20.44 -0.43 -0.75
C GLY A 36 20.80 -0.62 -2.23
N PRO A 37 21.98 -1.20 -2.53
CA PRO A 37 22.47 -1.33 -3.90
C PRO A 37 21.63 -2.27 -4.79
N SER A 38 21.15 -3.38 -4.24
CA SER A 38 20.54 -4.46 -5.04
C SER A 38 19.45 -5.25 -4.32
N SER A 39 18.89 -4.71 -3.23
CA SER A 39 17.83 -5.39 -2.47
C SER A 39 16.47 -4.77 -2.75
N LEU A 40 15.40 -5.52 -2.48
CA LEU A 40 14.03 -5.11 -2.75
C LEU A 40 13.13 -5.31 -1.53
N ALA A 41 12.20 -4.37 -1.35
CA ALA A 41 11.04 -4.50 -0.47
C ALA A 41 9.76 -4.60 -1.31
N LEU A 42 8.97 -5.64 -1.08
CA LEU A 42 7.65 -5.84 -1.67
C LEU A 42 6.58 -5.30 -0.72
N ILE A 43 5.87 -4.24 -1.12
CA ILE A 43 4.78 -3.65 -0.35
C ILE A 43 3.44 -4.12 -0.94
N SER A 44 2.56 -4.66 -0.09
CA SER A 44 1.27 -5.24 -0.49
C SER A 44 1.41 -6.32 -1.58
N PRO A 45 2.07 -7.46 -1.29
CA PRO A 45 2.27 -8.52 -2.28
C PRO A 45 0.96 -8.94 -2.96
N ILE A 46 1.08 -9.26 -4.24
CA ILE A 46 0.02 -9.89 -5.03
C ILE A 46 0.39 -11.36 -5.30
N ARG A 47 -0.41 -12.05 -6.11
CA ARG A 47 -0.06 -13.38 -6.59
C ARG A 47 1.22 -13.32 -7.43
N LEU A 48 2.20 -14.13 -7.06
CA LEU A 48 3.46 -14.28 -7.78
C LEU A 48 3.41 -15.54 -8.66
N ASP A 49 3.59 -15.36 -9.97
CA ASP A 49 3.87 -16.45 -10.91
C ASP A 49 5.38 -16.52 -11.18
N ASP A 50 5.84 -17.59 -11.83
CA ASP A 50 7.27 -17.85 -12.05
C ASP A 50 7.94 -16.73 -12.86
N ASP A 51 7.24 -16.18 -13.85
CA ASP A 51 7.71 -15.06 -14.66
C ASP A 51 7.92 -13.80 -13.82
N LEU A 52 6.97 -13.48 -12.93
CA LEU A 52 7.11 -12.32 -12.04
C LEU A 52 8.23 -12.53 -11.01
N VAL A 53 8.42 -13.75 -10.50
CA VAL A 53 9.56 -14.06 -9.60
C VAL A 53 10.88 -13.83 -10.33
N ALA A 54 11.03 -14.38 -11.54
CA ALA A 54 12.23 -14.16 -12.34
C ALA A 54 12.48 -12.67 -12.65
N ALA A 55 11.42 -11.90 -12.94
CA ALA A 55 11.51 -10.47 -13.17
C ALA A 55 11.96 -9.69 -11.92
N LEU A 56 11.50 -10.09 -10.73
CA LEU A 56 11.95 -9.49 -9.46
C LEU A 56 13.43 -9.80 -9.21
N GLU A 57 13.83 -11.06 -9.34
CA GLU A 57 15.22 -11.50 -9.12
C GLU A 57 16.20 -10.84 -10.09
N ALA A 58 15.76 -10.52 -11.30
CA ALA A 58 16.55 -9.80 -12.29
C ALA A 58 16.87 -8.34 -11.89
N VAL A 59 16.03 -7.69 -11.06
CA VAL A 59 16.25 -6.30 -10.64
C VAL A 59 16.80 -6.14 -9.23
N GLY A 60 16.72 -7.20 -8.41
CA GLY A 60 17.33 -7.26 -7.09
C GLY A 60 16.89 -8.45 -6.24
N ARG A 61 17.55 -8.63 -5.09
CA ARG A 61 17.22 -9.64 -4.10
C ARG A 61 16.06 -9.18 -3.23
N VAL A 62 14.97 -9.94 -3.18
CA VAL A 62 13.87 -9.66 -2.24
C VAL A 62 14.33 -9.92 -0.81
N GLU A 63 14.39 -8.87 0.00
CA GLU A 63 14.78 -8.93 1.42
C GLU A 63 13.62 -8.66 2.36
N SER A 64 12.64 -7.86 1.92
CA SER A 64 11.50 -7.49 2.74
C SER A 64 10.18 -7.77 2.02
N ILE A 65 9.24 -8.37 2.73
CA ILE A 65 7.85 -8.57 2.28
C ILE A 65 6.96 -7.90 3.30
N VAL A 66 6.11 -6.98 2.87
CA VAL A 66 5.36 -6.12 3.78
C VAL A 66 3.86 -6.23 3.53
N ALA A 67 3.14 -6.76 4.49
CA ALA A 67 1.70 -6.54 4.59
C ALA A 67 1.50 -5.15 5.23
N PRO A 68 0.95 -4.16 4.52
CA PRO A 68 0.92 -2.78 4.99
C PRO A 68 -0.15 -2.52 6.06
N ASN A 69 -1.15 -3.39 6.15
CA ASN A 69 -2.33 -3.23 7.00
C ASN A 69 -3.07 -4.59 7.17
N LEU A 70 -4.21 -4.59 7.87
CA LEU A 70 -5.03 -5.79 8.15
C LEU A 70 -6.00 -6.20 7.03
N LEU A 71 -5.94 -5.53 5.87
CA LEU A 71 -6.73 -5.78 4.67
C LEU A 71 -5.86 -6.29 3.48
N HIS A 72 -4.57 -5.92 3.43
CA HIS A 72 -3.61 -6.16 2.32
C HIS A 72 -2.55 -7.22 2.66
N HIS A 73 -2.95 -8.29 3.34
CA HIS A 73 -2.03 -9.33 3.80
C HIS A 73 -2.19 -10.68 3.06
N LEU A 74 -3.17 -10.79 2.16
CA LEU A 74 -3.63 -12.06 1.58
C LEU A 74 -2.49 -12.90 0.98
N TYR A 75 -1.57 -12.26 0.25
CA TYR A 75 -0.49 -12.94 -0.45
C TYR A 75 0.86 -12.88 0.29
N ALA A 76 0.94 -12.33 1.49
CA ALA A 76 2.20 -12.21 2.23
C ALA A 76 2.84 -13.58 2.52
N GLY A 77 2.03 -14.58 2.93
CA GLY A 77 2.53 -15.93 3.16
C GLY A 77 2.97 -16.64 1.88
N ALA A 78 2.24 -16.47 0.78
CA ALA A 78 2.62 -17.03 -0.51
C ALA A 78 3.92 -16.40 -1.04
N ALA A 79 4.09 -15.08 -0.87
CA ALA A 79 5.33 -14.39 -1.21
C ALA A 79 6.51 -14.88 -0.35
N ALA A 80 6.29 -15.07 0.96
CA ALA A 80 7.31 -15.61 1.86
C ALA A 80 7.76 -17.03 1.47
N ALA A 81 6.84 -17.87 0.99
CA ALA A 81 7.18 -19.19 0.48
C ALA A 81 8.03 -19.15 -0.80
N ARG A 82 7.84 -18.12 -1.65
CA ARG A 82 8.66 -17.91 -2.87
C ARG A 82 10.01 -17.29 -2.56
N PHE A 83 10.11 -16.47 -1.50
CA PHE A 83 11.34 -15.82 -1.06
C PHE A 83 11.65 -16.16 0.40
N PRO A 84 12.10 -17.39 0.70
CA PRO A 84 12.25 -17.87 2.08
C PRO A 84 13.29 -17.11 2.91
N ASN A 85 14.20 -16.38 2.26
CA ASN A 85 15.20 -15.54 2.92
C ASN A 85 14.72 -14.11 3.20
N ALA A 86 13.55 -13.73 2.69
CA ALA A 86 12.98 -12.40 2.91
C ALA A 86 12.28 -12.35 4.28
N ARG A 87 12.48 -11.25 5.00
CA ARG A 87 11.77 -11.00 6.25
C ARG A 87 10.37 -10.46 5.94
N VAL A 88 9.37 -11.06 6.60
CA VAL A 88 7.99 -10.58 6.52
C VAL A 88 7.74 -9.54 7.61
N TYR A 89 7.16 -8.41 7.23
CA TYR A 89 6.73 -7.35 8.13
C TYR A 89 5.21 -7.16 8.02
N ALA A 90 4.54 -6.97 9.15
CA ALA A 90 3.10 -6.76 9.18
C ALA A 90 2.65 -6.07 10.47
N PRO A 91 1.43 -5.49 10.53
CA PRO A 91 0.90 -4.98 11.78
C PRO A 91 0.72 -6.09 12.82
N GLU A 92 0.84 -5.75 14.09
CA GLU A 92 0.72 -6.72 15.20
C GLU A 92 -0.63 -7.46 15.18
N GLY A 93 -1.72 -6.75 14.83
CA GLY A 93 -3.06 -7.33 14.72
C GLY A 93 -3.21 -8.41 13.65
N LEU A 94 -2.23 -8.60 12.75
CA LEU A 94 -2.32 -9.59 11.67
C LEU A 94 -2.44 -11.02 12.22
N ARG A 95 -1.89 -11.29 13.41
CA ARG A 95 -1.90 -12.63 14.02
C ARG A 95 -3.30 -13.25 14.12
N ALA A 96 -4.33 -12.42 14.34
CA ALA A 96 -5.71 -12.88 14.41
C ALA A 96 -6.25 -13.42 13.07
N LYS A 97 -5.70 -12.97 11.93
CA LYS A 97 -6.12 -13.35 10.57
C LYS A 97 -5.19 -14.38 9.93
N GLN A 98 -3.90 -14.35 10.28
CA GLN A 98 -2.86 -15.24 9.77
C GLN A 98 -2.08 -15.86 10.94
N PRO A 99 -2.69 -16.80 11.69
CA PRO A 99 -2.13 -17.33 12.93
C PRO A 99 -0.94 -18.27 12.72
N THR A 100 -0.48 -18.51 11.51
CA THR A 100 0.70 -19.36 11.24
C THR A 100 1.82 -18.60 10.54
N LEU A 101 1.54 -17.40 10.03
CA LEU A 101 2.56 -16.58 9.38
C LEU A 101 3.53 -16.05 10.42
N ALA A 102 4.82 -16.32 10.21
CA ALA A 102 5.90 -15.69 10.97
C ALA A 102 6.17 -14.29 10.37
N TYR A 103 6.20 -13.27 11.21
CA TYR A 103 6.50 -11.90 10.79
C TYR A 103 7.08 -11.07 11.94
N THR A 104 7.77 -10.01 11.57
CA THR A 104 8.19 -8.93 12.48
C THR A 104 7.11 -7.85 12.51
N PRO A 105 6.61 -7.44 13.69
CA PRO A 105 5.68 -6.34 13.78
C PRO A 105 6.23 -5.06 13.16
N LEU A 106 5.40 -4.36 12.37
CA LEU A 106 5.71 -3.02 11.89
C LEU A 106 5.71 -2.03 13.05
N SER A 107 6.68 -1.11 13.01
CA SER A 107 6.77 0.03 13.91
C SER A 107 7.02 1.29 13.10
N PRO A 108 6.51 2.47 13.53
CA PRO A 108 6.91 3.74 12.94
C PRO A 108 8.44 3.93 13.00
N GLY A 109 9.00 4.59 11.99
CA GLY A 109 10.45 4.77 11.86
C GLY A 109 11.05 3.97 10.69
N PRO A 110 12.38 3.84 10.65
CA PRO A 110 13.06 3.23 9.51
C PRO A 110 12.81 1.72 9.47
N LEU A 111 12.20 1.22 8.39
CA LEU A 111 12.17 -0.21 8.06
C LEU A 111 13.53 -0.66 7.54
N THR A 112 14.10 0.17 6.68
CA THR A 112 15.46 0.10 6.15
C THR A 112 16.03 1.54 6.13
N PRO A 113 17.33 1.73 5.84
CA PRO A 113 17.86 3.08 5.63
C PRO A 113 17.09 3.90 4.58
N ASP A 114 16.53 3.24 3.57
CA ASP A 114 15.84 3.88 2.45
C ASP A 114 14.32 4.03 2.65
N ILE A 115 13.71 3.25 3.55
CA ILE A 115 12.27 3.22 3.76
C ILE A 115 11.90 3.67 5.17
N GLU A 116 11.14 4.76 5.26
CA GLU A 116 10.49 5.22 6.49
C GLU A 116 9.04 4.72 6.57
N VAL A 117 8.63 4.23 7.73
CA VAL A 117 7.27 3.76 8.01
C VAL A 117 6.52 4.81 8.84
N PHE A 118 5.33 5.15 8.39
CA PHE A 118 4.36 5.94 9.15
C PHE A 118 3.16 5.08 9.49
N ARG A 119 2.78 5.01 10.77
CA ARG A 119 1.52 4.39 11.18
C ARG A 119 0.41 5.43 11.23
N VAL A 120 -0.77 5.09 10.73
CA VAL A 120 -1.99 5.89 10.92
C VAL A 120 -2.70 5.41 12.19
N ASP A 121 -2.47 6.12 13.29
CA ASP A 121 -3.07 5.77 14.58
C ASP A 121 -4.57 6.06 14.60
N GLY A 122 -5.29 5.48 15.57
CA GLY A 122 -6.71 5.73 15.76
C GLY A 122 -7.65 4.95 14.84
N ALA A 123 -7.13 4.06 13.99
CA ALA A 123 -7.91 3.18 13.13
C ALA A 123 -7.49 1.69 13.24
N PRO A 124 -7.66 1.05 14.42
CA PRO A 124 -7.11 -0.29 14.70
C PRO A 124 -7.70 -1.42 13.83
N GLU A 125 -8.91 -1.26 13.28
CA GLU A 125 -9.50 -2.25 12.37
C GLU A 125 -8.75 -2.33 11.03
N VAL A 126 -8.10 -1.24 10.62
CA VAL A 126 -7.28 -1.17 9.40
C VAL A 126 -5.81 -1.36 9.74
N ASP A 127 -5.31 -0.65 10.76
CA ASP A 127 -3.90 -0.60 11.17
C ASP A 127 -2.98 -0.26 9.98
N GLU A 128 -3.32 0.82 9.28
CA GLU A 128 -2.64 1.28 8.06
C GLU A 128 -1.22 1.78 8.36
N HIS A 129 -0.26 1.28 7.58
CA HIS A 129 1.09 1.80 7.53
C HIS A 129 1.41 2.32 6.12
N LEU A 130 2.03 3.50 6.05
CA LEU A 130 2.52 4.12 4.82
C LEU A 130 4.04 4.02 4.78
N PHE A 131 4.59 3.96 3.57
CA PHE A 131 6.02 3.73 3.35
C PHE A 131 6.60 4.83 2.48
N LEU A 132 7.52 5.62 3.02
CA LEU A 132 8.26 6.62 2.25
C LEU A 132 9.60 6.05 1.82
N HIS A 133 9.75 5.80 0.52
CA HIS A 133 11.03 5.50 -0.11
C HIS A 133 11.81 6.81 -0.32
N ARG A 134 12.72 7.10 0.61
CA ARG A 134 13.48 8.35 0.70
C ARG A 134 14.26 8.70 -0.58
N PRO A 135 15.05 7.78 -1.19
CA PRO A 135 15.84 8.11 -2.37
C PRO A 135 15.01 8.66 -3.52
N SER A 136 13.82 8.10 -3.71
CA SER A 136 12.92 8.47 -4.80
C SER A 136 11.84 9.50 -4.42
N ARG A 137 11.78 9.91 -3.14
CA ARG A 137 10.72 10.78 -2.60
C ARG A 137 9.31 10.25 -2.91
N THR A 138 9.11 8.94 -2.77
CA THR A 138 7.84 8.27 -3.08
C THR A 138 7.17 7.75 -1.84
N LEU A 139 5.95 8.21 -1.60
CA LEU A 139 5.07 7.67 -0.58
C LEU A 139 4.22 6.54 -1.17
N VAL A 140 4.15 5.41 -0.48
CA VAL A 140 3.25 4.31 -0.78
C VAL A 140 2.15 4.30 0.26
N ALA A 141 0.90 4.43 -0.19
CA ALA A 141 -0.29 4.31 0.64
C ALA A 141 -1.19 3.21 0.08
N THR A 142 -1.85 2.44 0.95
CA THR A 142 -2.69 1.33 0.53
C THR A 142 -4.16 1.66 0.65
N ASP A 143 -4.81 1.38 1.79
CA ASP A 143 -6.24 1.62 1.98
C ASP A 143 -6.57 3.04 2.46
N LEU A 144 -5.56 3.88 2.73
CA LEU A 144 -5.82 5.26 3.14
C LEU A 144 -6.50 6.07 2.04
N VAL A 145 -5.96 6.04 0.83
CA VAL A 145 -6.45 6.81 -0.32
C VAL A 145 -6.52 5.98 -1.58
N PHE A 146 -7.55 6.24 -2.38
CA PHE A 146 -7.84 5.53 -3.63
C PHE A 146 -7.77 6.54 -4.76
N ASN A 147 -7.38 6.08 -5.96
CA ASN A 147 -7.38 6.90 -7.18
C ASN A 147 -7.89 6.12 -8.39
N VAL A 148 -9.05 5.46 -8.24
CA VAL A 148 -9.61 4.60 -9.29
C VAL A 148 -10.41 5.46 -10.30
N ARG A 149 -9.87 5.62 -11.51
CA ARG A 149 -10.51 6.40 -12.58
C ARG A 149 -11.04 5.55 -13.74
N SER A 150 -10.43 4.40 -13.99
CA SER A 150 -10.76 3.52 -15.11
C SER A 150 -10.38 2.06 -14.79
N GLY A 151 -10.46 1.16 -15.78
CA GLY A 151 -9.87 -0.19 -15.69
C GLY A 151 -10.63 -1.22 -14.82
N VAL A 152 -11.84 -0.88 -14.34
CA VAL A 152 -12.69 -1.76 -13.51
C VAL A 152 -14.02 -2.08 -14.20
N ASN A 153 -14.62 -3.21 -13.83
CA ASN A 153 -15.93 -3.60 -14.34
C ASN A 153 -17.06 -2.71 -13.77
N TRP A 154 -18.25 -2.79 -14.37
CA TRP A 154 -19.39 -1.94 -14.01
C TRP A 154 -19.78 -2.06 -12.52
N VAL A 155 -19.79 -3.28 -11.97
CA VAL A 155 -20.12 -3.53 -10.55
C VAL A 155 -19.13 -2.82 -9.64
N THR A 156 -17.83 -3.00 -9.92
CA THR A 156 -16.74 -2.43 -9.12
C THR A 156 -16.75 -0.89 -9.21
N ARG A 157 -17.07 -0.34 -10.39
CA ARG A 157 -17.28 1.10 -10.56
C ARG A 157 -18.41 1.62 -9.67
N LEU A 158 -19.53 0.91 -9.57
CA LEU A 158 -20.64 1.31 -8.69
C LEU A 158 -20.23 1.24 -7.22
N VAL A 159 -19.47 0.23 -6.81
CA VAL A 159 -18.93 0.13 -5.44
C VAL A 159 -18.03 1.35 -5.13
N PHE A 160 -17.09 1.68 -6.02
CA PHE A 160 -16.24 2.86 -5.81
C PHE A 160 -17.01 4.18 -5.84
N ARG A 161 -18.10 4.26 -6.61
CA ARG A 161 -18.93 5.47 -6.68
C ARG A 161 -19.76 5.66 -5.42
N TRP A 162 -20.44 4.61 -4.98
CA TRP A 162 -21.53 4.71 -4.00
C TRP A 162 -21.09 4.30 -2.59
N VAL A 163 -20.27 3.26 -2.47
CA VAL A 163 -19.81 2.74 -1.17
C VAL A 163 -18.59 3.52 -0.68
N SER A 164 -17.47 3.47 -1.41
CA SER A 164 -16.26 4.21 -0.99
C SER A 164 -16.35 5.70 -1.31
N GLY A 165 -17.10 6.09 -2.34
CA GLY A 165 -17.17 7.48 -2.81
C GLY A 165 -15.90 7.99 -3.49
N THR A 166 -14.99 7.10 -3.89
CA THR A 166 -13.65 7.40 -4.42
C THR A 166 -13.56 7.37 -5.94
N TRP A 167 -14.60 6.95 -6.66
CA TRP A 167 -14.57 6.88 -8.12
C TRP A 167 -14.22 8.23 -8.76
N GLY A 168 -13.16 8.24 -9.59
CA GLY A 168 -12.74 9.39 -10.39
C GLY A 168 -11.87 10.42 -9.65
N HIS A 169 -11.59 10.21 -8.36
CA HIS A 169 -10.87 11.18 -7.54
C HIS A 169 -9.82 10.50 -6.67
N LEU A 170 -8.66 11.14 -6.50
CA LEU A 170 -7.73 10.78 -5.44
C LEU A 170 -8.33 11.22 -4.11
N ARG A 171 -8.81 10.27 -3.29
CA ARG A 171 -9.36 10.60 -1.98
C ARG A 171 -9.45 9.41 -1.03
N VAL A 172 -9.61 9.73 0.25
CA VAL A 172 -9.96 8.79 1.30
C VAL A 172 -11.34 8.17 1.04
N SER A 173 -11.47 6.86 1.29
CA SER A 173 -12.75 6.17 1.27
C SER A 173 -13.68 6.67 2.39
N ARG A 174 -14.98 6.80 2.09
CA ARG A 174 -16.03 7.10 3.09
C ARG A 174 -16.04 6.09 4.25
N LEU A 175 -15.55 4.88 4.02
CA LEU A 175 -15.43 3.84 5.05
C LEU A 175 -14.52 4.26 6.21
N TRP A 176 -13.60 5.20 6.00
CA TRP A 176 -12.76 5.74 7.08
C TRP A 176 -13.56 6.46 8.16
N ARG A 177 -14.80 6.92 7.89
CA ARG A 177 -15.70 7.42 8.95
C ARG A 177 -16.07 6.35 9.98
N ARG A 178 -16.06 5.08 9.58
CA ARG A 178 -16.29 3.93 10.46
C ARG A 178 -14.99 3.45 11.11
N PHE A 179 -13.89 3.46 10.36
CA PHE A 179 -12.61 2.92 10.81
C PHE A 179 -11.88 3.84 11.80
N ALA A 180 -11.98 5.16 11.64
CA ALA A 180 -11.37 6.14 12.53
C ALA A 180 -12.12 6.18 13.89
N LYS A 181 -11.62 5.43 14.87
CA LYS A 181 -12.13 5.41 16.25
C LYS A 181 -11.61 6.57 17.08
N ASP A 182 -10.40 7.04 16.77
CA ASP A 182 -9.81 8.27 17.30
C ASP A 182 -9.43 9.20 16.14
N PRO A 183 -10.36 10.08 15.70
CA PRO A 183 -10.08 11.02 14.61
C PRO A 183 -8.93 11.99 14.91
N ALA A 184 -8.69 12.32 16.17
CA ALA A 184 -7.61 13.22 16.56
C ALA A 184 -6.25 12.54 16.39
N ALA A 185 -6.13 11.26 16.76
CA ALA A 185 -4.93 10.46 16.48
C ALA A 185 -4.70 10.29 14.98
N VAL A 186 -5.73 9.90 14.21
CA VAL A 186 -5.64 9.79 12.75
C VAL A 186 -5.10 11.10 12.16
N ARG A 187 -5.67 12.24 12.57
CA ARG A 187 -5.25 13.54 12.05
C ARG A 187 -3.81 13.88 12.41
N ARG A 188 -3.36 13.60 13.64
CA ARG A 188 -1.96 13.82 14.04
C ARG A 188 -1.00 13.00 13.18
N SER A 189 -1.30 11.72 12.97
CA SER A 189 -0.48 10.84 12.11
C SER A 189 -0.44 11.36 10.67
N LEU A 190 -1.58 11.77 10.11
CA LEU A 190 -1.65 12.29 8.74
C LEU A 190 -0.93 13.63 8.57
N LYS A 191 -0.96 14.51 9.58
CA LYS A 191 -0.15 15.74 9.58
C LYS A 191 1.33 15.39 9.55
N ALA A 192 1.80 14.44 10.37
CA ALA A 192 3.19 14.01 10.37
C ALA A 192 3.62 13.44 9.01
N VAL A 193 2.76 12.64 8.35
CA VAL A 193 3.00 12.16 6.97
C VAL A 193 3.16 13.33 6.00
N LEU A 194 2.30 14.35 6.07
CA LEU A 194 2.33 15.49 5.15
C LEU A 194 3.56 16.39 5.31
N GLU A 195 4.21 16.39 6.47
CA GLU A 195 5.49 17.07 6.69
C GLU A 195 6.67 16.32 6.07
N ALA A 196 6.52 15.02 5.76
CA ALA A 196 7.57 14.22 5.15
C ALA A 196 7.88 14.68 3.71
N ASP A 197 9.10 14.41 3.27
CA ASP A 197 9.61 14.94 2.01
C ASP A 197 9.36 13.99 0.83
N PHE A 198 8.15 14.03 0.28
CA PHE A 198 7.75 13.24 -0.89
C PHE A 198 7.14 14.10 -2.00
N ASP A 199 7.22 13.62 -3.24
CA ASP A 199 6.62 14.25 -4.41
C ASP A 199 5.82 13.27 -5.29
N ARG A 200 6.02 11.95 -5.09
CA ARG A 200 5.25 10.90 -5.74
C ARG A 200 4.39 10.15 -4.73
N LEU A 201 3.19 9.73 -5.14
CA LEU A 201 2.31 8.84 -4.37
C LEU A 201 1.93 7.63 -5.21
N VAL A 202 2.24 6.45 -4.70
CA VAL A 202 1.74 5.17 -5.21
C VAL A 202 0.61 4.70 -4.31
N VAL A 203 -0.54 4.43 -4.92
CA VAL A 203 -1.72 3.89 -4.23
C VAL A 203 -1.92 2.42 -4.56
N ALA A 204 -2.47 1.62 -3.65
CA ALA A 204 -2.79 0.22 -3.98
C ALA A 204 -3.96 0.08 -4.98
N HIS A 205 -4.77 1.14 -5.13
CA HIS A 205 -6.01 1.12 -5.91
C HIS A 205 -6.10 2.28 -6.90
N GLY A 206 -5.88 1.97 -8.18
CA GLY A 206 -6.00 2.93 -9.28
C GLY A 206 -4.67 3.60 -9.62
N GLU A 207 -4.74 4.79 -10.20
CA GLU A 207 -3.59 5.44 -10.82
C GLU A 207 -2.63 6.07 -9.80
N THR A 208 -1.31 6.01 -10.06
CA THR A 208 -0.31 6.72 -9.26
C THR A 208 -0.36 8.24 -9.48
N VAL A 209 0.25 9.00 -8.56
CA VAL A 209 0.43 10.45 -8.68
C VAL A 209 1.94 10.70 -8.84
N PRO A 210 2.42 11.05 -10.04
CA PRO A 210 3.86 11.08 -10.34
C PRO A 210 4.61 12.28 -9.73
N SER A 211 3.90 13.37 -9.44
CA SER A 211 4.45 14.63 -8.94
C SER A 211 3.39 15.39 -8.12
N ASP A 212 3.82 16.34 -7.29
CA ASP A 212 2.94 17.18 -6.46
C ASP A 212 2.03 16.35 -5.52
N ALA A 213 2.52 15.17 -5.14
CA ALA A 213 1.77 14.20 -4.35
C ALA A 213 1.38 14.72 -2.96
N ARG A 214 2.17 15.60 -2.34
CA ARG A 214 1.82 16.21 -1.04
C ARG A 214 0.53 17.02 -1.13
N ARG A 215 0.41 17.89 -2.14
CA ARG A 215 -0.79 18.69 -2.37
C ARG A 215 -1.97 17.81 -2.70
N ALA A 216 -1.77 16.85 -3.61
CA ALA A 216 -2.81 15.91 -4.02
C ALA A 216 -3.32 15.06 -2.84
N LEU A 217 -2.41 14.52 -2.01
CA LEU A 217 -2.75 13.75 -0.82
C LEU A 217 -3.52 14.60 0.19
N ARG A 218 -3.01 15.80 0.52
CA ARG A 218 -3.69 16.74 1.43
C ARG A 218 -5.14 17.00 1.00
N ALA A 219 -5.35 17.27 -0.30
CA ALA A 219 -6.69 17.47 -0.84
C ALA A 219 -7.56 16.19 -0.76
N GLY A 220 -6.95 15.03 -1.01
CA GLY A 220 -7.63 13.74 -0.96
C GLY A 220 -8.03 13.26 0.43
N LEU A 221 -7.32 13.68 1.49
CA LEU A 221 -7.61 13.28 2.87
C LEU A 221 -8.92 13.88 3.42
N GLY A 222 -9.36 15.02 2.88
CA GLY A 222 -10.66 15.63 3.17
C GLY A 222 -11.02 15.64 4.66
N PHE A 223 -12.13 14.98 5.01
CA PHE A 223 -12.70 14.96 6.37
C PHE A 223 -11.76 14.40 7.45
N LEU A 224 -10.70 13.65 7.09
CA LEU A 224 -9.72 13.18 8.08
C LEU A 224 -8.80 14.29 8.56
N LEU A 225 -8.67 15.39 7.81
CA LEU A 225 -7.91 16.58 8.22
C LEU A 225 -8.78 17.69 8.82
N GLU A 226 -10.10 17.60 8.65
CA GLU A 226 -11.06 18.59 9.14
C GLU A 226 -11.35 18.41 10.64
N GLY A 227 -11.51 19.54 11.34
CA GLY A 227 -11.85 19.66 12.76
C GLY A 227 -10.66 20.00 13.65
#